data_AF-A0A319B2P7-F1
#
_entry.id   AF-A0A319B2P7-F1
#
_cell.length_a   1.000
_cell.length_b   1.000
_cell.length_c   1.000
_cell.angle_alpha   90.00
_cell.angle_beta   90.00
_cell.angle_gamma   90.00
#
_symmetry.space_group_name_H-M   'P 1'
#
loop_
_entity.id
_entity.type
_entity.pdbx_description
1 polymer ?
#
loop_
_entity_poly.entity_id
_entity_poly.type
_entity_poly.pdbx_seq_one_letter_code
_entity_poly.pdbx_strand_id
1 'polypeptide(L)'
;MCCSTMCLFSAKDCSDRSHHENMASRLHIPFGQSNKEQVSHHEMRADVIEKTSGIFAAVAHHEAAWIEPDIQDDLRVICEDLHISKAGTYRDKLSPVFFNPLGTHNIPRLDLTDAQTQESINDITEDWDSPPPWPRTVTDQLYELIYAIEYYFREGSRIYELEYGWSNTLSHYAKWVECGGITPQLIAEEFDRPIWGSRGSTPYLGYVARNQLNMPHTLLATLTRSEANEKLSRSEALTILTVMLTRLKSDDFPNHNVIPIMLISVFAGFQVRVLEAHYDFRGLVIRKSKFLSFANRDAAIPNMDILMSFMCSEVIGNTRDLRILTKVDPQIPLQ
;
A
#
# COMPACT_ATOMS: atom_id res chain seq x y z
N MET A 1 16.67 -6.23 36.99
CA MET A 1 16.00 -7.44 37.51
C MET A 1 15.04 -7.91 36.44
N CYS A 2 15.36 -9.03 35.80
CA CYS A 2 14.51 -9.67 34.79
C CYS A 2 13.31 -10.35 35.46
N CYS A 3 12.14 -10.28 34.82
CA CYS A 3 11.13 -11.31 34.98
C CYS A 3 10.42 -11.51 33.63
N SER A 4 10.80 -12.61 32.97
CA SER A 4 10.14 -13.17 31.81
C SER A 4 9.04 -14.12 32.28
N THR A 5 7.86 -14.10 31.65
CA THR A 5 6.86 -15.16 31.81
C THR A 5 6.72 -15.87 30.47
N MET A 6 7.31 -17.07 30.40
CA MET A 6 7.08 -18.05 29.34
C MET A 6 5.78 -18.80 29.63
N CYS A 7 4.91 -18.92 28.62
CA CYS A 7 3.87 -19.94 28.60
C CYS A 7 4.38 -21.16 27.83
N LEU A 8 4.50 -22.27 28.55
CA LEU A 8 4.74 -23.63 28.05
C LEU A 8 3.45 -24.19 27.44
N PHE A 9 3.51 -24.65 26.19
CA PHE A 9 2.55 -25.63 25.68
C PHE A 9 3.25 -26.94 25.36
N SER A 10 2.71 -28.00 25.96
CA SER A 10 3.20 -29.37 25.98
C SER A 10 2.84 -30.10 24.68
N ALA A 11 3.83 -30.73 24.06
CA ALA A 11 3.64 -31.72 23.01
C ALA A 11 3.22 -33.06 23.61
N LYS A 12 2.12 -33.64 23.11
CA LYS A 12 1.84 -35.08 23.22
C LYS A 12 1.16 -35.60 21.97
N ASP A 13 1.82 -36.62 21.42
CA ASP A 13 1.47 -37.63 20.43
C ASP A 13 -0.02 -37.81 20.08
N CYS A 14 -0.27 -37.91 18.77
CA CYS A 14 -1.30 -38.79 18.21
C CYS A 14 -0.80 -39.34 16.86
N SER A 15 -0.31 -40.57 16.90
CA SER A 15 -0.24 -41.45 15.74
C SER A 15 -1.47 -42.35 15.74
N ASP A 16 -2.29 -42.33 14.69
CA ASP A 16 -2.71 -43.57 14.05
C ASP A 16 -3.31 -43.40 12.65
N ARG A 17 -3.04 -44.43 11.85
CA ARG A 17 -3.44 -44.77 10.47
C ARG A 17 -4.98 -44.96 10.37
N SER A 18 -5.72 -44.93 9.25
CA SER A 18 -5.50 -45.07 7.80
C SER A 18 -6.83 -44.96 7.01
N HIS A 19 -6.70 -44.72 5.69
CA HIS A 19 -7.52 -45.21 4.56
C HIS A 19 -8.83 -44.51 4.11
N HIS A 20 -8.92 -44.44 2.76
CA HIS A 20 -10.01 -44.01 1.86
C HIS A 20 -10.19 -42.48 1.72
N GLU A 21 -10.25 -41.85 0.55
CA GLU A 21 -10.61 -42.32 -0.79
C GLU A 21 -10.11 -41.32 -1.86
N ASN A 22 -9.68 -41.85 -3.00
CA ASN A 22 -9.31 -41.11 -4.21
C ASN A 22 -10.55 -40.46 -4.84
N MET A 23 -10.64 -39.13 -4.83
CA MET A 23 -11.46 -38.39 -5.81
C MET A 23 -10.59 -37.36 -6.53
N ALA A 24 -10.15 -37.75 -7.72
CA ALA A 24 -9.57 -36.86 -8.71
C ALA A 24 -10.66 -35.90 -9.22
N SER A 25 -10.77 -34.74 -8.57
CA SER A 25 -11.49 -33.60 -9.13
C SER A 25 -10.64 -32.99 -10.25
N ARG A 26 -11.17 -33.12 -11.47
CA ARG A 26 -10.63 -32.57 -12.71
C ARG A 26 -10.39 -31.06 -12.57
N LEU A 27 -9.13 -30.68 -12.38
CA LEU A 27 -8.66 -29.32 -12.61
C LEU A 27 -8.80 -29.02 -14.10
N HIS A 28 -9.73 -28.14 -14.44
CA HIS A 28 -9.74 -27.48 -15.74
C HIS A 28 -8.50 -26.57 -15.79
N ILE A 29 -7.44 -27.07 -16.42
CA ILE A 29 -6.29 -26.27 -16.86
C ILE A 29 -6.80 -25.41 -18.02
N PRO A 30 -6.77 -24.06 -17.95
CA PRO A 30 -7.04 -23.26 -19.12
C PRO A 30 -5.88 -23.46 -20.11
N PHE A 31 -6.28 -23.75 -21.34
CA PHE A 31 -5.43 -23.99 -22.50
C PHE A 31 -4.28 -22.99 -22.62
N GLY A 32 -3.11 -23.52 -23.02
CA GLY A 32 -1.83 -22.82 -23.05
C GLY A 32 -1.82 -21.55 -23.89
N GLN A 33 -1.26 -20.50 -23.31
CA GLN A 33 -0.71 -19.38 -24.06
C GLN A 33 0.37 -19.91 -25.00
N SER A 34 0.48 -19.35 -26.20
CA SER A 34 1.48 -19.81 -27.17
C SER A 34 2.89 -19.63 -26.59
N ASN A 35 3.83 -20.54 -26.89
CA ASN A 35 5.22 -20.42 -26.42
C ASN A 35 5.84 -19.05 -26.74
N LYS A 36 5.39 -18.36 -27.81
CA LYS A 36 5.85 -17.02 -28.17
C LYS A 36 5.33 -15.94 -27.22
N GLU A 37 4.07 -16.01 -26.79
CA GLU A 37 3.49 -15.05 -25.83
C GLU A 37 4.11 -15.20 -24.44
N GLN A 38 4.40 -16.44 -24.02
CA GLN A 38 5.08 -16.70 -22.76
C GLN A 38 6.52 -16.18 -22.76
N VAL A 39 7.28 -16.43 -23.83
CA VAL A 39 8.65 -15.88 -23.99
C VAL A 39 8.62 -14.35 -23.97
N SER A 40 7.71 -13.74 -24.73
CA SER A 40 7.55 -12.27 -24.76
C SER A 40 7.17 -11.69 -23.39
N HIS A 41 6.37 -12.41 -22.60
CA HIS A 41 5.99 -11.99 -21.25
C HIS A 41 7.19 -12.00 -20.30
N HIS A 42 7.96 -13.09 -20.27
CA HIS A 42 9.15 -13.20 -19.42
C HIS A 42 10.23 -12.17 -19.79
N GLU A 43 10.46 -11.94 -21.08
CA GLU A 43 11.39 -10.91 -21.56
C GLU A 43 10.95 -9.52 -21.11
N MET A 44 9.65 -9.20 -21.23
CA MET A 44 9.11 -7.93 -20.76
C MET A 44 9.25 -7.77 -19.24
N ARG A 45 8.98 -8.83 -18.47
CA ARG A 45 9.16 -8.82 -17.01
C ARG A 45 10.61 -8.52 -16.63
N ALA A 46 11.56 -9.19 -17.28
CA ALA A 46 12.99 -9.00 -17.03
C ALA A 46 13.42 -7.55 -17.34
N ASP A 47 12.95 -6.99 -18.46
CA ASP A 47 13.20 -5.60 -18.85
C ASP A 47 12.63 -4.59 -17.83
N VAL A 48 11.40 -4.82 -17.34
CA VAL A 48 10.82 -3.98 -16.27
C VAL A 48 11.63 -4.07 -14.98
N ILE A 49 12.07 -5.26 -14.58
CA ILE A 49 12.91 -5.44 -13.39
C ILE A 49 14.24 -4.69 -13.55
N GLU A 50 14.90 -4.83 -14.70
CA GLU A 50 16.16 -4.16 -15.00
C GLU A 50 16.01 -2.63 -14.94
N LYS A 51 15.02 -2.08 -15.65
CA LYS A 51 14.76 -0.64 -15.68
C LYS A 51 14.37 -0.10 -14.31
N THR A 52 13.50 -0.79 -13.57
CA THR A 52 13.10 -0.40 -12.22
C THR A 52 14.29 -0.44 -11.26
N SER A 53 15.19 -1.43 -11.41
CA SER A 53 16.43 -1.51 -10.63
C SER A 53 17.38 -0.36 -10.95
N GLY A 54 17.45 0.06 -12.21
CA GLY A 54 18.19 1.26 -12.63
C GLY A 54 17.65 2.54 -11.98
N ILE A 55 16.33 2.72 -11.96
CA ILE A 55 15.68 3.86 -11.28
C ILE A 55 15.96 3.81 -9.78
N PHE A 56 15.81 2.64 -9.15
CA PHE A 56 16.16 2.46 -7.73
C PHE A 56 17.60 2.87 -7.44
N ALA A 57 18.56 2.42 -8.24
CA ALA A 57 19.96 2.81 -8.08
C ALA A 57 20.14 4.32 -8.22
N ALA A 58 19.55 4.95 -9.24
CA ALA A 58 19.66 6.39 -9.45
C ALA A 58 19.08 7.21 -8.27
N VAL A 59 17.87 6.85 -7.81
CA VAL A 59 17.24 7.49 -6.64
C VAL A 59 18.03 7.22 -5.36
N ALA A 60 18.61 6.03 -5.20
CA ALA A 60 19.42 5.70 -4.03
C ALA A 60 20.71 6.52 -3.96
N HIS A 61 21.31 6.87 -5.10
CA HIS A 61 22.49 7.75 -5.18
C HIS A 61 22.17 9.24 -5.09
N HIS A 62 20.90 9.63 -5.26
CA HIS A 62 20.47 11.01 -5.06
C HIS A 62 20.68 11.43 -3.60
N GLU A 63 21.44 12.49 -3.34
CA GLU A 63 21.80 12.88 -1.96
C GLU A 63 20.70 13.67 -1.27
N ALA A 64 19.93 14.46 -2.01
CA ALA A 64 18.93 15.34 -1.41
C ALA A 64 17.70 14.54 -0.93
N ALA A 65 17.11 15.00 0.16
CA ALA A 65 15.90 14.40 0.72
C ALA A 65 14.68 14.52 -0.20
N TRP A 66 14.70 15.50 -1.12
CA TRP A 66 13.63 15.81 -2.05
C TRP A 66 14.13 15.66 -3.49
N ILE A 67 13.28 15.11 -4.35
CA ILE A 67 13.53 14.99 -5.78
C ILE A 67 12.99 16.26 -6.43
N GLU A 68 13.91 17.06 -6.96
CA GLU A 68 13.58 18.31 -7.64
C GLU A 68 12.89 18.02 -9.00
N PRO A 69 11.92 18.85 -9.43
CA PRO A 69 11.21 18.63 -10.69
C PRO A 69 12.10 18.53 -11.92
N ASP A 70 13.24 19.23 -11.94
CA ASP A 70 14.18 19.26 -13.06
C ASP A 70 15.00 17.96 -13.22
N ILE A 71 15.23 17.21 -12.13
CA ILE A 71 15.96 15.92 -12.17
C ILE A 71 15.02 14.71 -12.31
N GLN A 72 13.71 14.90 -12.31
CA GLN A 72 12.72 13.81 -12.41
C GLN A 72 12.86 13.02 -13.71
N ASP A 73 13.04 13.72 -14.83
CA ASP A 73 13.24 13.11 -16.15
C ASP A 73 14.55 12.28 -16.19
N ASP A 74 15.62 12.79 -15.59
CA ASP A 74 16.91 12.09 -15.48
C ASP A 74 16.80 10.79 -14.68
N LEU A 75 15.96 10.81 -13.63
CA LEU A 75 15.65 9.65 -12.80
C LEU A 75 14.58 8.73 -13.42
N ARG A 76 13.96 9.12 -14.54
CA ARG A 76 12.80 8.44 -15.15
C ARG A 76 11.62 8.27 -14.17
N VAL A 77 11.41 9.27 -13.33
CA VAL A 77 10.30 9.38 -12.39
C VAL A 77 9.34 10.44 -12.91
N ILE A 78 8.07 10.10 -13.04
CA ILE A 78 7.03 10.98 -13.54
C ILE A 78 6.11 11.30 -12.38
N CYS A 79 6.10 12.57 -11.94
CA CYS A 79 5.16 13.03 -10.93
C CYS A 79 3.92 13.62 -11.59
N GLU A 80 2.75 13.07 -11.26
CA GLU A 80 1.45 13.61 -11.66
C GLU A 80 0.70 14.10 -10.40
N ASP A 81 -0.12 15.13 -10.53
CA ASP A 81 -1.00 15.54 -9.43
C ASP A 81 -2.20 14.59 -9.33
N LEU A 82 -2.57 14.25 -8.10
CA LEU A 82 -3.75 13.47 -7.76
C LEU A 82 -4.79 14.37 -7.09
N HIS A 83 -5.75 14.89 -7.85
CA HIS A 83 -6.77 15.75 -7.29
C HIS A 83 -7.89 14.94 -6.62
N ILE A 84 -7.95 15.04 -5.29
CA ILE A 84 -8.95 14.36 -4.48
C ILE A 84 -10.19 15.23 -4.27
N SER A 85 -11.37 14.67 -4.49
CA SER A 85 -12.67 15.30 -4.21
C SER A 85 -13.01 15.27 -2.72
N LYS A 86 -13.91 16.14 -2.25
CA LYS A 86 -14.45 16.05 -0.89
C LYS A 86 -15.22 14.75 -0.62
N ALA A 87 -15.66 14.08 -1.69
CA ALA A 87 -16.29 12.77 -1.63
C ALA A 87 -15.28 11.62 -1.56
N GLY A 88 -13.97 11.90 -1.45
CA GLY A 88 -12.92 10.88 -1.34
C GLY A 88 -12.70 10.11 -2.64
N THR A 89 -12.91 10.72 -3.80
CA THR A 89 -12.75 10.12 -5.13
C THR A 89 -11.83 10.96 -6.02
N TYR A 90 -11.39 10.42 -7.15
CA TYR A 90 -10.64 11.18 -8.15
C TYR A 90 -11.47 12.30 -8.78
N ARG A 91 -10.85 13.46 -9.00
CA ARG A 91 -11.40 14.50 -9.91
C ARG A 91 -10.88 14.35 -11.33
N ASP A 92 -9.70 13.79 -11.47
CA ASP A 92 -9.01 13.65 -12.74
C ASP A 92 -9.46 12.38 -13.48
N LYS A 93 -9.41 12.43 -14.81
CA LYS A 93 -9.50 11.22 -15.63
C LYS A 93 -8.12 10.58 -15.72
N LEU A 94 -7.86 9.67 -14.79
CA LEU A 94 -6.59 8.95 -14.71
C LEU A 94 -6.59 7.76 -15.68
N SER A 95 -5.41 7.44 -16.22
CA SER A 95 -5.19 6.22 -17.01
C SER A 95 -3.73 5.81 -16.95
N PRO A 96 -3.40 4.54 -16.64
CA PRO A 96 -4.30 3.50 -16.11
C PRO A 96 -4.75 3.80 -14.67
N VAL A 97 -5.81 3.11 -14.22
CA VAL A 97 -6.32 3.17 -12.84
C VAL A 97 -6.18 1.78 -12.21
N PHE A 98 -5.60 1.73 -11.02
CA PHE A 98 -5.34 0.50 -10.27
C PHE A 98 -6.05 0.46 -8.91
N PHE A 99 -6.37 1.63 -8.38
CA PHE A 99 -7.14 1.78 -7.15
C PHE A 99 -8.43 2.51 -7.54
N ASN A 100 -9.57 2.05 -7.06
CA ASN A 100 -10.84 2.76 -7.22
C ASN A 100 -11.36 3.13 -5.83
N PRO A 101 -11.14 4.37 -5.38
CA PRO A 101 -11.55 4.82 -4.05
C PRO A 101 -13.03 4.61 -3.83
N LEU A 102 -13.38 4.09 -2.66
CA LEU A 102 -14.75 3.66 -2.34
C LEU A 102 -15.74 4.84 -2.34
N GLY A 103 -15.25 6.04 -2.02
CA GLY A 103 -16.01 7.25 -1.77
C GLY A 103 -16.43 7.33 -0.30
N THR A 104 -16.36 8.51 0.30
CA THR A 104 -16.62 8.72 1.75
C THR A 104 -18.00 8.26 2.20
N HIS A 105 -19.00 8.35 1.32
CA HIS A 105 -20.37 7.93 1.58
C HIS A 105 -20.58 6.41 1.59
N ASN A 106 -19.65 5.65 1.02
CA ASN A 106 -19.73 4.19 0.89
C ASN A 106 -18.90 3.46 1.96
N ILE A 107 -18.16 4.20 2.81
CA ILE A 107 -17.39 3.62 3.90
C ILE A 107 -18.37 3.05 4.95
N PRO A 108 -18.26 1.76 5.30
CA PRO A 108 -19.04 1.19 6.39
C PRO A 108 -18.87 1.98 7.69
N ARG A 109 -19.99 2.24 8.37
CA ARG A 109 -19.99 3.01 9.62
C ARG A 109 -19.31 2.22 10.74
N LEU A 110 -18.69 2.95 11.66
CA LEU A 110 -18.23 2.39 12.93
C LEU A 110 -19.42 1.80 13.70
N ASP A 111 -19.22 0.62 14.28
CA ASP A 111 -20.16 0.01 15.21
C ASP A 111 -19.90 0.55 16.61
N LEU A 112 -20.61 1.63 16.97
CA LEU A 112 -20.51 2.23 18.30
C LEU A 112 -21.27 1.45 19.38
N THR A 113 -21.89 0.32 19.05
CA THR A 113 -22.43 -0.61 20.07
C THR A 113 -21.37 -1.55 20.61
N ASP A 114 -20.27 -1.71 19.87
CA ASP A 114 -19.06 -2.37 20.37
C ASP A 114 -18.33 -1.43 21.34
N ALA A 115 -18.22 -1.85 22.60
CA ALA A 115 -17.71 -1.01 23.68
C ALA A 115 -16.24 -0.59 23.45
N GLN A 116 -15.41 -1.49 22.91
CA GLN A 116 -14.01 -1.20 22.62
C GLN A 116 -13.88 -0.17 21.48
N THR A 117 -14.70 -0.31 20.45
CA THR A 117 -14.79 0.65 19.34
C THR A 117 -15.25 2.01 19.81
N GLN A 118 -16.29 2.05 20.65
CA GLN A 118 -16.78 3.31 21.20
C GLN A 118 -15.73 4.01 22.07
N GLU A 119 -15.09 3.30 23.00
CA GLU A 119 -14.05 3.85 23.87
C GLU A 119 -12.88 4.41 23.06
N SER A 120 -12.31 3.62 22.16
CA SER A 120 -11.13 4.06 21.40
C SER A 120 -11.44 5.21 20.44
N ILE A 121 -12.63 5.25 19.83
CA ILE A 121 -13.03 6.35 18.96
C ILE A 121 -13.26 7.63 19.77
N ASN A 122 -13.82 7.52 20.97
CA ASN A 122 -13.95 8.67 21.87
C ASN A 122 -12.55 9.18 22.27
N ASP A 123 -11.64 8.30 22.70
CA ASP A 123 -10.27 8.67 23.05
C ASP A 123 -9.56 9.37 21.88
N ILE A 124 -9.67 8.82 20.67
CA ILE A 124 -9.06 9.43 19.48
C ILE A 124 -9.70 10.79 19.18
N THR A 125 -11.03 10.90 19.21
CA THR A 125 -11.73 12.08 18.68
C THR A 125 -11.98 13.20 19.69
N GLU A 126 -12.14 12.90 20.97
CA GLU A 126 -12.34 13.89 22.03
C GLU A 126 -11.02 14.56 22.42
N ASP A 127 -9.92 13.78 22.47
CA ASP A 127 -8.61 14.30 22.83
C ASP A 127 -7.79 14.80 21.63
N TRP A 128 -8.35 14.80 20.42
CA TRP A 128 -7.63 15.20 19.21
C TRP A 128 -6.99 16.60 19.33
N ASP A 129 -7.77 17.56 19.86
CA ASP A 129 -7.34 18.94 20.07
C ASP A 129 -6.72 19.17 21.46
N SER A 130 -6.67 18.15 22.30
CA SER A 130 -6.13 18.20 23.66
C SER A 130 -4.65 17.80 23.64
N PRO A 131 -3.69 18.75 23.63
CA PRO A 131 -2.29 18.38 23.66
C PRO A 131 -1.95 17.70 24.99
N PRO A 132 -1.02 16.73 25.00
CA PRO A 132 -0.49 16.19 26.23
C PRO A 132 0.17 17.30 27.08
N PRO A 133 0.34 17.11 28.40
CA PRO A 133 0.95 18.12 29.26
C PRO A 133 2.44 18.36 28.99
N TRP A 134 3.07 17.56 28.13
CA TRP A 134 4.44 17.74 27.63
C TRP A 134 4.44 18.16 26.14
N PRO A 135 5.47 18.87 25.67
CA PRO A 135 5.60 19.19 24.25
C PRO A 135 5.71 17.91 23.40
N ARG A 136 4.85 17.77 22.39
CA ARG A 136 4.93 16.67 21.43
C ARG A 136 6.25 16.73 20.66
N THR A 137 7.02 15.63 20.69
CA THR A 137 8.13 15.45 19.75
C THR A 137 7.60 15.15 18.35
N VAL A 138 8.44 15.30 17.32
CA VAL A 138 8.08 14.88 15.94
C VAL A 138 7.68 13.41 15.91
N THR A 139 8.39 12.56 16.67
CA THR A 139 8.07 11.14 16.78
C THR A 139 6.66 10.93 17.36
N ASP A 140 6.31 11.63 18.45
CA ASP A 140 4.98 11.50 19.06
C ASP A 140 3.88 11.85 18.06
N GLN A 141 4.04 12.96 17.31
CA GLN A 141 3.06 13.38 16.29
C GLN A 141 2.85 12.32 15.20
N LEU A 142 3.94 11.70 14.72
CA LEU A 142 3.87 10.66 13.69
C LEU A 142 3.15 9.41 14.21
N TYR A 143 3.49 8.97 15.42
CA TYR A 143 2.90 7.78 16.03
C TYR A 143 1.44 8.00 16.42
N GLU A 144 1.10 9.12 17.06
CA GLU A 144 -0.29 9.49 17.38
C GLU A 144 -1.18 9.43 16.13
N LEU A 145 -0.73 10.03 15.03
CA LEU A 145 -1.50 10.07 13.79
C LEU A 145 -1.62 8.69 13.13
N ILE A 146 -0.52 7.94 12.99
CA ILE A 146 -0.59 6.63 12.34
C ILE A 146 -1.39 5.63 13.16
N TYR A 147 -1.34 5.69 14.50
CA TYR A 147 -2.18 4.86 15.36
C TYR A 147 -3.66 5.16 15.14
N ALA A 148 -4.06 6.43 15.00
CA ALA A 148 -5.44 6.77 14.68
C ALA A 148 -5.85 6.23 13.29
N ILE A 149 -4.99 6.36 12.28
CA ILE A 149 -5.25 5.85 10.92
C ILE A 149 -5.38 4.32 10.94
N GLU A 150 -4.45 3.63 11.58
CA GLU A 150 -4.44 2.17 11.72
C GLU A 150 -5.67 1.69 12.48
N TYR A 151 -6.04 2.38 13.55
CA TYR A 151 -7.23 2.04 14.32
C TYR A 151 -8.49 2.10 13.45
N TYR A 152 -8.70 3.21 12.75
CA TYR A 152 -9.85 3.35 11.85
C TYR A 152 -9.88 2.24 10.78
N PHE A 153 -8.72 1.87 10.25
CA PHE A 153 -8.65 0.92 9.15
C PHE A 153 -8.72 -0.55 9.59
N ARG A 154 -7.97 -0.93 10.63
CA ARG A 154 -7.73 -2.33 11.01
C ARG A 154 -8.51 -2.79 12.22
N GLU A 155 -8.75 -1.93 13.20
CA GLU A 155 -9.28 -2.33 14.52
C GLU A 155 -10.75 -2.00 14.70
N GLY A 156 -11.16 -0.79 14.31
CA GLY A 156 -12.50 -0.28 14.57
C GLY A 156 -13.58 -1.14 13.91
N SER A 157 -14.43 -1.74 14.74
CA SER A 157 -15.58 -2.56 14.35
C SER A 157 -16.51 -1.76 13.43
N ARG A 158 -17.05 -2.42 12.40
CA ARG A 158 -17.91 -1.81 11.38
C ARG A 158 -19.22 -2.56 11.22
N ILE A 159 -20.23 -1.81 10.77
CA ILE A 159 -21.57 -2.33 10.49
C ILE A 159 -21.66 -2.69 9.00
N TYR A 160 -21.47 -3.97 8.67
CA TYR A 160 -21.75 -4.54 7.36
C TYR A 160 -22.01 -6.06 7.45
N GLU A 161 -22.66 -6.64 6.43
CA GLU A 161 -22.90 -8.08 6.36
C GLU A 161 -21.59 -8.86 6.16
N LEU A 162 -21.27 -9.74 7.09
CA LEU A 162 -20.07 -10.56 7.04
C LEU A 162 -20.17 -11.59 5.92
N GLU A 163 -19.23 -11.55 4.98
CA GLU A 163 -19.18 -12.54 3.91
C GLU A 163 -18.82 -13.94 4.47
N TYR A 164 -18.01 -14.01 5.54
CA TYR A 164 -17.50 -15.28 6.08
C TYR A 164 -17.23 -15.34 7.60
N GLY A 165 -17.52 -14.29 8.38
CA GLY A 165 -17.35 -14.30 9.85
C GLY A 165 -15.92 -14.05 10.40
N TRP A 166 -15.00 -13.47 9.62
CA TRP A 166 -13.57 -13.41 9.97
C TRP A 166 -13.19 -12.14 10.74
N SER A 167 -13.79 -11.00 10.37
CA SER A 167 -13.63 -9.71 11.04
C SER A 167 -14.60 -8.70 10.41
N ASN A 168 -15.05 -7.72 11.19
CA ASN A 168 -15.91 -6.63 10.77
C ASN A 168 -15.13 -5.30 10.64
N THR A 169 -13.87 -5.32 10.18
CA THR A 169 -13.02 -4.12 10.07
C THR A 169 -12.95 -3.60 8.63
N LEU A 170 -12.51 -2.34 8.44
CA LEU A 170 -12.43 -1.77 7.08
C LEU A 170 -11.40 -2.48 6.19
N SER A 171 -10.24 -2.86 6.74
CA SER A 171 -9.23 -3.60 5.99
C SER A 171 -9.79 -4.93 5.49
N HIS A 172 -10.58 -5.63 6.31
CA HIS A 172 -11.23 -6.87 5.92
C HIS A 172 -12.30 -6.64 4.83
N TYR A 173 -13.15 -5.62 5.00
CA TYR A 173 -14.15 -5.20 4.02
C TYR A 173 -13.52 -4.89 2.65
N ALA A 174 -12.41 -4.15 2.65
CA ALA A 174 -11.66 -3.75 1.46
C ALA A 174 -10.74 -4.86 0.91
N LYS A 175 -10.80 -6.08 1.46
CA LYS A 175 -10.03 -7.25 1.01
C LYS A 175 -8.50 -7.02 1.07
N TRP A 176 -8.06 -6.23 2.06
CA TRP A 176 -6.65 -6.10 2.42
C TRP A 176 -6.28 -7.12 3.50
N VAL A 177 -5.06 -7.64 3.42
CA VAL A 177 -4.47 -8.52 4.42
C VAL A 177 -3.18 -7.86 4.89
N GLU A 178 -3.07 -7.65 6.20
CA GLU A 178 -1.86 -7.10 6.79
C GLU A 178 -0.68 -8.05 6.59
N CYS A 179 0.47 -7.48 6.23
CA CYS A 179 1.73 -8.19 6.19
C CYS A 179 2.24 -8.34 7.62
N GLY A 180 2.48 -9.56 8.09
CA GLY A 180 2.96 -9.78 9.47
C GLY A 180 4.28 -9.06 9.77
N GLY A 181 5.18 -8.89 8.78
CA GLY A 181 6.38 -8.07 8.87
C GLY A 181 6.58 -7.25 7.60
N ILE A 182 7.29 -6.12 7.72
CA ILE A 182 7.68 -5.32 6.54
C ILE A 182 8.85 -6.01 5.81
N THR A 183 9.92 -6.32 6.51
CA THR A 183 11.02 -7.17 6.02
C THR A 183 10.91 -8.55 6.70
N PRO A 184 10.96 -9.68 5.97
CA PRO A 184 11.18 -9.81 4.53
C PRO A 184 9.90 -9.82 3.66
N GLN A 185 8.69 -9.70 4.22
CA GLN A 185 7.46 -10.05 3.49
C GLN A 185 7.04 -9.01 2.44
N LEU A 186 7.21 -7.72 2.72
CA LEU A 186 6.90 -6.62 1.80
C LEU A 186 8.15 -6.08 1.09
N ILE A 187 9.27 -6.13 1.81
CA ILE A 187 10.58 -5.63 1.39
C ILE A 187 11.59 -6.78 1.54
N ALA A 188 12.24 -7.18 0.45
CA ALA A 188 13.32 -8.16 0.51
C ALA A 188 14.51 -7.64 1.33
N GLU A 189 15.17 -8.54 2.07
CA GLU A 189 16.28 -8.21 2.97
C GLU A 189 17.44 -7.44 2.29
N GLU A 190 17.63 -7.65 0.98
CA GLU A 190 18.65 -6.93 0.19
C GLU A 190 18.43 -5.41 0.15
N PHE A 191 17.20 -4.96 0.36
CA PHE A 191 16.82 -3.55 0.35
C PHE A 191 16.69 -2.94 1.76
N ASP A 192 16.98 -3.70 2.81
CA ASP A 192 16.77 -3.28 4.19
C ASP A 192 17.58 -2.00 4.52
N ARG A 193 18.89 -2.00 4.21
CA ARG A 193 19.79 -0.88 4.51
C ARG A 193 19.41 0.44 3.82
N PRO A 194 19.11 0.48 2.50
CA PRO A 194 18.64 1.70 1.83
C PRO A 194 17.36 2.31 2.44
N ILE A 195 16.46 1.45 2.94
CA ILE A 195 15.16 1.86 3.47
C ILE A 195 15.25 2.31 4.93
N TRP A 196 15.77 1.47 5.81
CA TRP A 196 15.89 1.79 7.25
C TRP A 196 17.05 2.73 7.57
N GLY A 197 18.03 2.85 6.66
CA GLY A 197 19.13 3.81 6.77
C GLY A 197 18.78 5.21 6.27
N SER A 198 17.60 5.40 5.67
CA SER A 198 17.14 6.74 5.27
C SER A 198 16.88 7.58 6.53
N ARG A 199 17.64 8.68 6.70
CA ARG A 199 17.86 9.41 7.98
C ARG A 199 16.63 10.14 8.57
N GLY A 200 15.42 9.67 8.31
CA GLY A 200 14.21 10.30 8.80
C GLY A 200 12.91 9.64 8.36
N SER A 201 12.92 8.58 7.55
CA SER A 201 11.70 7.91 7.09
C SER A 201 11.75 6.42 7.36
N THR A 202 10.64 5.84 7.80
CA THR A 202 10.53 4.39 8.04
C THR A 202 9.19 3.87 7.55
N PRO A 203 9.15 2.78 6.76
CA PRO A 203 7.91 2.03 6.59
C PRO A 203 7.38 1.58 7.94
N TYR A 204 6.07 1.62 8.11
CA TYR A 204 5.43 1.31 9.39
C TYR A 204 4.49 0.12 9.30
N LEU A 205 3.55 0.17 8.36
CA LEU A 205 2.56 -0.89 8.13
C LEU A 205 2.42 -1.18 6.64
N GLY A 206 2.01 -2.40 6.33
CA GLY A 206 1.91 -2.91 4.96
C GLY A 206 0.76 -3.90 4.80
N TYR A 207 0.08 -3.81 3.67
CA TYR A 207 -1.07 -4.62 3.32
C TYR A 207 -0.92 -5.11 1.87
N VAL A 208 -1.31 -6.36 1.65
CA VAL A 208 -1.40 -6.96 0.31
C VAL A 208 -2.86 -7.29 0.00
N ALA A 209 -3.22 -7.24 -1.28
CA ALA A 209 -4.53 -7.68 -1.70
C ALA A 209 -4.75 -9.16 -1.31
N ARG A 210 -5.95 -9.50 -0.85
CA ARG A 210 -6.28 -10.86 -0.41
C ARG A 210 -5.98 -11.87 -1.52
N ASN A 211 -5.38 -13.01 -1.16
CA ASN A 211 -4.86 -14.00 -2.11
C ASN A 211 -5.87 -14.46 -3.17
N GLN A 212 -7.17 -14.57 -2.85
CA GLN A 212 -8.18 -14.99 -3.83
C GLN A 212 -8.32 -14.01 -5.01
N LEU A 213 -7.90 -12.75 -4.86
CA LEU A 213 -7.93 -11.76 -5.93
C LEU A 213 -6.83 -12.00 -6.97
N ASN A 214 -5.73 -12.67 -6.60
CA ASN A 214 -4.54 -12.84 -7.43
C ASN A 214 -4.10 -11.51 -8.06
N MET A 215 -3.92 -10.51 -7.21
CA MET A 215 -3.57 -9.13 -7.58
C MET A 215 -2.30 -8.70 -6.85
N PRO A 216 -1.32 -8.10 -7.55
CA PRO A 216 -0.05 -7.71 -6.95
C PRO A 216 -0.11 -6.39 -6.18
N HIS A 217 -1.32 -5.85 -5.97
CA HIS A 217 -1.51 -4.54 -5.37
C HIS A 217 -1.01 -4.54 -3.92
N THR A 218 -0.36 -3.45 -3.56
CA THR A 218 0.17 -3.24 -2.21
C THR A 218 -0.24 -1.88 -1.69
N LEU A 219 -0.68 -1.84 -0.45
CA LEU A 219 -0.93 -0.62 0.31
C LEU A 219 0.06 -0.58 1.47
N LEU A 220 0.69 0.56 1.74
CA LEU A 220 1.62 0.70 2.86
C LEU A 220 1.66 2.13 3.38
N ALA A 221 2.19 2.32 4.59
CA ALA A 221 2.41 3.64 5.16
C ALA A 221 3.87 3.86 5.55
N THR A 222 4.32 5.10 5.40
CA THR A 222 5.65 5.55 5.86
C THR A 222 5.51 6.71 6.83
N LEU A 223 6.39 6.76 7.81
CA LEU A 223 6.51 7.86 8.76
C LEU A 223 7.76 8.66 8.43
N THR A 224 7.60 9.94 8.13
CA THR A 224 8.67 10.84 7.72
C THR A 224 8.82 11.98 8.72
N ARG A 225 9.98 12.07 9.38
CA ARG A 225 10.30 13.09 10.39
C ARG A 225 10.54 14.48 9.82
N SER A 226 10.79 14.59 8.52
CA SER A 226 10.93 15.89 7.87
C SER A 226 9.57 16.59 7.77
N GLU A 227 9.59 17.91 7.68
CA GLU A 227 8.39 18.70 7.38
C GLU A 227 7.82 18.33 6.02
N ALA A 228 6.49 18.43 5.91
CA ALA A 228 5.77 18.18 4.66
C ALA A 228 6.28 19.11 3.54
N ASN A 229 6.52 18.54 2.36
CA ASN A 229 6.94 19.27 1.17
C ASN A 229 6.21 18.73 -0.06
N GLU A 230 5.74 19.62 -0.93
CA GLU A 230 5.00 19.24 -2.14
C GLU A 230 5.85 18.43 -3.14
N LYS A 231 7.18 18.56 -3.07
CA LYS A 231 8.11 17.73 -3.84
C LYS A 231 8.00 16.27 -3.41
N LEU A 232 8.32 15.36 -4.33
CA LEU A 232 8.45 13.95 -4.00
C LEU A 232 9.67 13.76 -3.09
N SER A 233 9.49 13.09 -1.95
CA SER A 233 10.65 12.74 -1.12
C SER A 233 11.39 11.54 -1.72
N ARG A 234 12.70 11.53 -1.51
CA ARG A 234 13.55 10.38 -1.86
C ARG A 234 13.11 9.12 -1.13
N SER A 235 12.65 9.23 0.12
CA SER A 235 12.20 8.07 0.90
C SER A 235 10.92 7.46 0.35
N GLU A 236 9.92 8.27 -0.02
CA GLU A 236 8.71 7.76 -0.68
C GLU A 236 9.06 7.01 -1.98
N ALA A 237 9.91 7.60 -2.83
CA ALA A 237 10.34 6.99 -4.08
C ALA A 237 11.07 5.65 -3.84
N LEU A 238 12.02 5.62 -2.90
CA LEU A 238 12.75 4.39 -2.56
C LEU A 238 11.82 3.31 -2.00
N THR A 239 10.91 3.67 -1.08
CA THR A 239 9.94 2.73 -0.54
C THR A 239 9.07 2.12 -1.63
N ILE A 240 8.54 2.95 -2.55
CA ILE A 240 7.75 2.48 -3.70
C ILE A 240 8.58 1.50 -4.56
N LEU A 241 9.77 1.91 -4.97
CA LEU A 241 10.65 1.12 -5.85
C LEU A 241 11.06 -0.21 -5.21
N THR A 242 11.40 -0.20 -3.92
CA THR A 242 11.79 -1.41 -3.19
C THR A 242 10.66 -2.42 -3.11
N VAL A 243 9.44 -1.97 -2.80
CA VAL A 243 8.28 -2.87 -2.75
C VAL A 243 7.96 -3.39 -4.16
N MET A 244 7.96 -2.52 -5.18
CA MET A 244 7.77 -2.94 -6.57
C MET A 244 8.80 -4.01 -6.98
N LEU A 245 10.08 -3.79 -6.71
CA LEU A 245 11.15 -4.75 -7.04
C LEU A 245 11.01 -6.06 -6.27
N THR A 246 10.70 -6.01 -4.98
CA THR A 246 10.47 -7.21 -4.15
C THR A 246 9.37 -8.07 -4.76
N ARG A 247 8.26 -7.46 -5.17
CA ARG A 247 7.09 -8.15 -5.74
C ARG A 247 7.30 -8.59 -7.19
N LEU A 248 8.05 -7.85 -8.00
CA LEU A 248 8.44 -8.26 -9.35
C LEU A 248 9.46 -9.41 -9.34
N LYS A 249 10.31 -9.49 -8.33
CA LYS A 249 11.27 -10.58 -8.19
C LYS A 249 10.68 -11.82 -7.51
N SER A 250 9.54 -11.70 -6.83
CA SER A 250 8.89 -12.86 -6.20
C SER A 250 8.14 -13.73 -7.22
N ASP A 251 8.04 -15.01 -6.88
CA ASP A 251 7.29 -16.02 -7.64
C ASP A 251 5.78 -15.99 -7.36
N ASP A 252 5.29 -15.03 -6.54
CA ASP A 252 3.88 -14.96 -6.15
C ASP A 252 2.97 -14.50 -7.31
N PHE A 253 3.51 -13.66 -8.22
CA PHE A 253 2.76 -13.04 -9.32
C PHE A 253 3.50 -13.13 -10.65
N PRO A 254 3.83 -14.34 -11.15
CA PRO A 254 4.68 -14.53 -12.32
C PRO A 254 4.06 -13.96 -13.59
N ASN A 255 2.73 -13.84 -13.64
CA ASN A 255 1.99 -13.35 -14.81
C ASN A 255 1.72 -11.83 -14.78
N HIS A 256 2.16 -11.10 -13.75
CA HIS A 256 1.87 -9.67 -13.58
C HIS A 256 3.12 -8.81 -13.75
N ASN A 257 3.14 -7.94 -14.75
CA ASN A 257 4.31 -7.11 -15.03
C ASN A 257 4.20 -5.68 -14.48
N VAL A 258 3.06 -5.35 -13.86
CA VAL A 258 2.86 -4.08 -13.16
C VAL A 258 2.49 -4.39 -11.71
N ILE A 259 3.18 -3.74 -10.78
CA ILE A 259 2.91 -3.81 -9.34
C ILE A 259 2.40 -2.44 -8.87
N PRO A 260 1.07 -2.25 -8.73
CA PRO A 260 0.53 -1.00 -8.26
C PRO A 260 0.73 -0.83 -6.75
N ILE A 261 1.18 0.35 -6.35
CA ILE A 261 1.46 0.70 -4.96
C ILE A 261 0.60 1.89 -4.55
N MET A 262 -0.12 1.77 -3.44
CA MET A 262 -0.69 2.91 -2.72
C MET A 262 0.14 3.17 -1.47
N LEU A 263 0.82 4.31 -1.41
CA LEU A 263 1.62 4.71 -0.26
C LEU A 263 0.93 5.86 0.49
N ILE A 264 0.64 5.64 1.78
CA ILE A 264 0.17 6.65 2.73
C ILE A 264 1.40 7.26 3.40
N SER A 265 1.81 8.45 2.99
CA SER A 265 2.99 9.09 3.56
C SER A 265 2.59 10.09 4.64
N VAL A 266 3.02 9.80 5.88
CA VAL A 266 2.75 10.61 7.07
C VAL A 266 3.99 11.43 7.40
N PHE A 267 3.81 12.73 7.59
CA PHE A 267 4.86 13.70 7.87
C PHE A 267 4.64 14.36 9.23
N ALA A 268 5.70 15.00 9.75
CA ALA A 268 5.62 15.90 10.89
C ALA A 268 4.53 16.97 10.70
N GLY A 269 3.98 17.49 11.80
CA GLY A 269 2.91 18.49 11.74
C GLY A 269 1.55 17.94 11.35
N PHE A 270 1.31 16.64 11.58
CA PHE A 270 0.05 15.95 11.29
C PHE A 270 -0.38 16.09 9.82
N GLN A 271 0.54 15.85 8.89
CA GLN A 271 0.29 15.94 7.45
C GLN A 271 0.34 14.55 6.82
N VAL A 272 -0.62 14.24 5.98
CA VAL A 272 -0.66 12.97 5.24
C VAL A 272 -0.87 13.25 3.77
N ARG A 273 -0.23 12.51 2.89
CA ARG A 273 -0.63 12.45 1.48
C ARG A 273 -0.76 11.03 0.98
N VAL A 274 -1.62 10.85 -0.01
CA VAL A 274 -1.80 9.60 -0.72
C VAL A 274 -0.94 9.65 -1.98
N LEU A 275 -0.14 8.61 -2.18
CA LEU A 275 0.62 8.37 -3.39
C LEU A 275 0.10 7.11 -4.08
N GLU A 276 -0.13 7.18 -5.38
CA GLU A 276 -0.41 6.01 -6.21
C GLU A 276 0.67 5.86 -7.26
N ALA A 277 1.32 4.70 -7.28
CA ALA A 277 2.46 4.46 -8.15
C ALA A 277 2.30 3.18 -8.97
N HIS A 278 2.83 3.23 -10.19
CA HIS A 278 2.95 2.09 -11.08
C HIS A 278 4.09 2.33 -12.07
N TYR A 279 4.55 1.26 -12.71
CA TYR A 279 5.49 1.34 -13.83
C TYR A 279 4.72 1.25 -15.15
N ASP A 280 5.01 2.14 -16.09
CA ASP A 280 4.49 2.12 -17.46
C ASP A 280 5.61 2.34 -18.50
N PHE A 281 5.26 2.39 -19.79
CA PHE A 281 6.22 2.58 -20.88
C PHE A 281 7.05 3.89 -20.78
N ARG A 282 6.59 4.88 -20.00
CA ARG A 282 7.26 6.16 -19.79
C ARG A 282 8.28 6.06 -18.65
N GLY A 283 8.01 5.24 -17.63
CA GLY A 283 8.88 5.05 -16.47
C GLY A 283 8.11 4.78 -15.18
N LEU A 284 8.66 5.21 -14.04
CA LEU A 284 7.95 5.14 -12.76
C LEU A 284 6.98 6.32 -12.66
N VAL A 285 5.68 6.05 -12.70
CA VAL A 285 4.65 7.07 -12.51
C VAL A 285 4.24 7.11 -11.05
N ILE A 286 4.26 8.29 -10.45
CA ILE A 286 3.80 8.54 -9.07
C ILE A 286 2.80 9.69 -9.10
N ARG A 287 1.55 9.37 -8.80
CA ARG A 287 0.48 10.36 -8.61
C ARG A 287 0.46 10.78 -7.16
N LYS A 288 0.53 12.08 -6.89
CA LYS A 288 0.66 12.63 -5.54
C LYS A 288 -0.54 13.48 -5.18
N SER A 289 -1.22 13.19 -4.08
CA SER A 289 -2.23 14.10 -3.56
C SER A 289 -1.58 15.33 -2.93
N LYS A 290 -2.34 16.41 -2.81
CA LYS A 290 -2.04 17.45 -1.82
C LYS A 290 -2.08 16.85 -0.41
N PHE A 291 -1.44 17.52 0.54
CA PHE A 291 -1.52 17.12 1.94
C PHE A 291 -2.94 17.28 2.49
N LEU A 292 -3.40 16.23 3.15
CA LEU A 292 -4.50 16.20 4.08
C LEU A 292 -3.95 16.59 5.45
N SER A 293 -4.51 17.63 6.06
CA SER A 293 -4.07 18.08 7.38
C SER A 293 -4.93 17.45 8.48
N PHE A 294 -4.26 16.97 9.52
CA PHE A 294 -4.84 16.39 10.71
C PHE A 294 -4.48 17.20 11.97
N ALA A 295 -4.07 18.46 11.78
CA ALA A 295 -3.56 19.32 12.85
C ALA A 295 -4.63 19.76 13.88
N ASN A 296 -5.90 19.65 13.52
CA ASN A 296 -7.04 19.89 14.42
C ASN A 296 -8.20 18.98 14.04
N ARG A 297 -9.13 18.79 14.96
CA ARG A 297 -10.28 17.89 14.85
C ARG A 297 -11.17 18.18 13.63
N ASP A 298 -11.48 19.45 13.40
CA ASP A 298 -12.37 19.88 12.30
C ASP A 298 -11.81 19.52 10.92
N ALA A 299 -10.48 19.53 10.77
CA ALA A 299 -9.80 19.06 9.57
C ALA A 299 -9.61 17.53 9.58
N ALA A 300 -9.24 16.95 10.73
CA ALA A 300 -8.88 15.55 10.88
C ALA A 300 -10.03 14.60 10.58
N ILE A 301 -11.24 14.86 11.11
CA ILE A 301 -12.40 13.98 10.92
C ILE A 301 -12.75 13.80 9.43
N PRO A 302 -13.04 14.85 8.65
CA PRO A 302 -13.36 14.68 7.23
C PRO A 302 -12.16 14.16 6.41
N ASN A 303 -10.92 14.49 6.80
CA ASN A 303 -9.74 13.95 6.13
C ASN A 303 -9.50 12.47 6.44
N MET A 304 -9.92 11.99 7.62
CA MET A 304 -9.91 10.56 7.95
C MET A 304 -10.86 9.79 7.03
N ASP A 305 -12.07 10.30 6.80
CA ASP A 305 -13.01 9.69 5.85
C ASP A 305 -12.43 9.65 4.42
N ILE A 306 -11.81 10.75 3.98
CA ILE A 306 -11.14 10.79 2.67
C ILE A 306 -10.03 9.74 2.62
N LEU A 307 -9.17 9.66 3.64
CA LEU A 307 -8.07 8.71 3.66
C LEU A 307 -8.58 7.27 3.67
N MET A 308 -9.60 6.96 4.49
CA MET A 308 -10.24 5.65 4.54
C MET A 308 -10.88 5.26 3.20
N SER A 309 -11.43 6.22 2.45
CA SER A 309 -11.95 5.98 1.10
C SER A 309 -10.87 5.44 0.15
N PHE A 310 -9.66 5.99 0.21
CA PHE A 310 -8.52 5.54 -0.59
C PHE A 310 -7.96 4.23 -0.07
N MET A 311 -7.76 4.10 1.24
CA MET A 311 -7.27 2.83 1.81
C MET A 311 -8.25 1.68 1.57
N CYS A 312 -9.56 1.95 1.46
CA CYS A 312 -10.59 0.98 1.09
C CYS A 312 -10.82 0.82 -0.42
N SER A 313 -9.90 1.32 -1.26
CA SER A 313 -10.06 1.25 -2.71
C SER A 313 -10.27 -0.18 -3.18
N GLU A 314 -11.19 -0.35 -4.12
CA GLU A 314 -11.25 -1.59 -4.89
C GLU A 314 -9.98 -1.71 -5.73
N VAL A 315 -9.32 -2.87 -5.65
CA VAL A 315 -8.13 -3.17 -6.46
C VAL A 315 -8.57 -3.55 -7.88
N ILE A 316 -8.27 -2.69 -8.85
CA ILE A 316 -8.72 -2.82 -10.24
C ILE A 316 -7.55 -2.74 -11.22
N GLY A 317 -7.82 -2.75 -12.52
CA GLY A 317 -6.82 -2.61 -13.57
C GLY A 317 -6.12 -3.93 -13.94
N ASN A 318 -5.81 -4.10 -15.23
CA ASN A 318 -5.17 -5.32 -15.72
C ASN A 318 -3.64 -5.21 -15.62
N THR A 319 -3.09 -5.66 -14.50
CA THR A 319 -1.64 -5.69 -14.22
C THR A 319 -0.86 -6.72 -15.06
N ARG A 320 -1.54 -7.51 -15.90
CA ARG A 320 -0.95 -8.44 -16.86
C ARG A 320 -0.87 -7.86 -18.28
N ASP A 321 -1.46 -6.68 -18.50
CA ASP A 321 -1.54 -6.05 -19.81
C ASP A 321 -0.20 -5.43 -20.25
N LEU A 322 0.43 -6.05 -21.25
CA LEU A 322 1.71 -5.59 -21.80
C LEU A 322 1.60 -4.25 -22.55
N ARG A 323 0.38 -3.80 -22.90
CA ARG A 323 0.16 -2.49 -23.54
C ARG A 323 0.47 -1.32 -22.62
N ILE A 324 0.47 -1.55 -21.30
CA ILE A 324 0.88 -0.54 -20.31
C ILE A 324 2.39 -0.28 -20.43
N LEU A 325 3.15 -1.29 -20.84
CA LEU A 325 4.62 -1.28 -20.92
C LEU A 325 5.16 -0.99 -22.32
N THR A 326 4.28 -0.97 -23.33
CA THR A 326 4.65 -0.67 -24.71
C THR A 326 4.05 0.66 -25.13
N LYS A 327 4.85 1.50 -25.79
CA LYS A 327 4.35 2.71 -26.42
C LYS A 327 3.51 2.30 -27.63
N VAL A 328 2.19 2.34 -27.50
CA VAL A 328 1.29 2.08 -28.63
C VAL A 328 1.38 3.27 -29.59
N ASP A 329 1.82 3.04 -30.82
CA ASP A 329 1.81 4.07 -31.86
C ASP A 329 0.35 4.27 -32.32
N PRO A 330 -0.24 5.47 -32.15
CA PRO A 330 -1.64 5.72 -32.49
C PRO A 330 -1.95 5.58 -33.99
N GLN A 331 -0.95 5.39 -34.86
CA GLN A 331 -1.12 5.28 -36.30
C GLN A 331 -1.30 3.86 -36.85
N ILE A 332 -1.29 2.81 -36.03
CA ILE A 332 -1.52 1.43 -36.51
C ILE A 332 -2.92 0.97 -36.09
N PRO A 333 -3.90 0.91 -37.00
CA PRO A 333 -5.20 0.33 -36.71
C PRO A 333 -5.05 -1.18 -36.44
N LEU A 334 -5.76 -1.66 -35.43
CA LEU A 334 -5.88 -3.09 -35.12
C LEU A 334 -6.38 -3.86 -36.36
N GLN A 335 -5.62 -4.86 -36.80
CA GLN A 335 -6.07 -5.88 -37.76
C GLN A 335 -6.79 -7.02 -37.05
#